data_AF-A0AAU6LR41-F1
#
_entry.id   AF-A0AAU6LR41-F1
#
_cell.length_a   1.000
_cell.length_b   1.000
_cell.length_c   1.000
_cell.angle_alpha   90.00
_cell.angle_beta   90.00
_cell.angle_gamma   90.00
#
_symmetry.space_group_name_H-M   'P 1'
#
loop_
_entity.id
_entity.type
_entity.pdbx_description
1 polymer ?
#
loop_
_entity_poly.entity_id
_entity_poly.type
_entity_poly.pdbx_seq_one_letter_code
_entity_poly.pdbx_strand_id
1 'polypeptide(L)'
;MTHGSLEALRSLALRHLSPEVAEEWLGLLRPGVRLEVAAGSDHAVGRLGGLPVLPATAEWPVWGAYGPLSFVASIDCARLPTDALDTNLPAVGTLLFFCFDGQLDDGRALVLAEDRESWAGAHVLYVAADEEVAERGAPPGLKPYPMVPLAARVEMTAAEPWHPSVRAAFAPGAPLGNRYDHPVCSQEFRRFERAMFTWQCS
;
A
#
# COMPACT_ATOMS: atom_id res chain seq x y z
N MET A 1 8.48 -2.16 -1.56
CA MET A 1 8.75 -1.83 -0.15
C MET A 1 9.13 -3.11 0.56
N THR A 2 10.25 -3.10 1.28
CA THR A 2 10.68 -4.23 2.10
C THR A 2 10.14 -4.03 3.51
N HIS A 3 9.71 -5.12 4.15
CA HIS A 3 9.21 -5.08 5.52
C HIS A 3 9.87 -6.18 6.36
N GLY A 4 9.87 -5.99 7.68
CA GLY A 4 10.43 -6.94 8.64
C GLY A 4 10.51 -6.34 10.04
N SER A 5 11.04 -7.11 10.98
CA SER A 5 11.34 -6.57 12.31
C SER A 5 12.51 -5.57 12.23
N LEU A 6 12.53 -4.60 13.15
CA LEU A 6 13.63 -3.64 13.25
C LEU A 6 14.99 -4.34 13.40
N GLU A 7 15.04 -5.43 14.18
CA GLU A 7 16.26 -6.21 14.41
C GLU A 7 16.75 -6.90 13.12
N ALA A 8 15.83 -7.46 12.33
CA ALA A 8 16.16 -8.08 11.06
C ALA A 8 16.70 -7.05 10.06
N LEU A 9 16.07 -5.88 9.98
CA LEU A 9 16.50 -4.77 9.11
C LEU A 9 17.83 -4.16 9.57
N ARG A 10 18.05 -3.99 10.89
CA ARG A 10 19.33 -3.54 11.47
C ARG A 10 20.46 -4.53 11.17
N SER A 11 20.20 -5.82 11.35
CA SER A 11 21.18 -6.86 11.05
C SER A 11 21.52 -6.90 9.56
N LEU A 12 20.54 -6.67 8.68
CA LEU A 12 20.77 -6.55 7.24
C LEU A 12 21.64 -5.33 6.91
N ALA A 13 21.28 -4.15 7.43
CA ALA A 13 22.01 -2.91 7.17
C ALA A 13 23.48 -3.03 7.57
N LEU A 14 23.77 -3.49 8.79
CA LEU A 14 25.13 -3.63 9.31
C LEU A 14 25.98 -4.69 8.59
N ARG A 15 25.35 -5.66 7.89
CA ARG A 15 26.07 -6.66 7.09
C ARG A 15 26.53 -6.13 5.73
N HIS A 16 25.84 -5.14 5.16
CA HIS A 16 26.02 -4.74 3.77
C HIS A 16 26.35 -3.26 3.56
N LEU A 17 26.17 -2.43 4.58
CA LEU A 17 26.43 -1.00 4.54
C LEU A 17 27.54 -0.65 5.55
N SER A 18 28.23 0.47 5.31
CA SER A 18 29.10 1.05 6.35
C SER A 18 28.24 1.46 7.56
N PRO A 19 28.81 1.50 8.78
CA PRO A 19 28.05 1.86 9.97
C PRO A 19 27.31 3.21 9.86
N GLU A 20 27.93 4.21 9.22
CA GLU A 20 27.33 5.52 8.98
C GLU A 20 26.09 5.43 8.07
N VAL A 21 26.22 4.76 6.92
CA VAL A 21 25.12 4.59 5.96
C VAL A 21 24.02 3.70 6.54
N ALA A 22 24.38 2.70 7.36
CA ALA A 22 23.43 1.84 8.04
C ALA A 22 22.57 2.62 9.04
N GLU A 23 23.18 3.45 9.88
CA GLU A 23 22.43 4.27 10.85
C GLU A 23 21.53 5.30 10.14
N GLU A 24 22.01 5.94 9.07
CA GLU A 24 21.19 6.86 8.27
C GLU A 24 20.00 6.15 7.61
N TRP A 25 20.21 4.95 7.05
CA TRP A 25 19.14 4.17 6.43
C TRP A 25 18.14 3.64 7.47
N LEU A 26 18.61 3.21 8.64
CA LEU A 26 17.74 2.81 9.75
C LEU A 26 16.87 3.96 10.26
N GLY A 27 17.38 5.18 10.24
CA GLY A 27 16.61 6.39 10.56
C GLY A 27 15.50 6.73 9.55
N LEU A 28 15.51 6.11 8.36
CA LEU A 28 14.46 6.28 7.35
C LEU A 28 13.36 5.21 7.44
N LEU A 29 13.51 4.20 8.29
CA LEU A 29 12.49 3.17 8.50
C LEU A 29 11.24 3.81 9.12
N ARG A 30 10.08 3.45 8.59
CA ARG A 30 8.79 3.91 9.10
C ARG A 30 7.92 2.72 9.50
N PRO A 31 7.20 2.79 10.62
CA PRO A 31 6.25 1.76 10.95
C PRO A 31 5.13 1.74 9.90
N GLY A 32 4.75 0.55 9.47
CA GLY A 32 3.67 0.32 8.52
C GLY A 32 2.79 -0.83 8.95
N VAL A 33 1.63 -0.95 8.31
CA VAL A 33 0.74 -2.10 8.46
C VAL A 33 0.84 -2.97 7.22
N ARG A 34 1.27 -4.21 7.40
CA ARG A 34 1.11 -5.26 6.40
C ARG A 34 -0.30 -5.83 6.53
N LEU A 35 -1.01 -5.88 5.41
CA LEU A 35 -2.29 -6.57 5.31
C LEU A 35 -2.04 -7.99 4.79
N GLU A 36 -2.49 -8.97 5.54
CA GLU A 36 -2.40 -10.39 5.18
C GLU A 36 -3.77 -11.06 5.32
N VAL A 37 -3.95 -12.22 4.69
CA VAL A 37 -5.21 -12.98 4.79
C VAL A 37 -5.42 -13.35 6.27
N ALA A 38 -6.57 -12.98 6.82
CA ALA A 38 -6.91 -13.32 8.20
C ALA A 38 -7.06 -14.84 8.34
N ALA A 39 -6.41 -15.43 9.35
CA ALA A 39 -6.48 -16.87 9.62
C ALA A 39 -6.91 -17.15 11.07
N GLY A 40 -7.63 -18.25 11.28
CA GLY A 40 -8.00 -18.73 12.61
C GLY A 40 -8.74 -17.70 13.46
N SER A 41 -8.10 -17.26 14.55
CA SER A 41 -8.64 -16.29 15.52
C SER A 41 -8.29 -14.82 15.21
N ASP A 42 -7.75 -14.53 14.02
CA ASP A 42 -7.37 -13.17 13.65
C ASP A 42 -8.54 -12.20 13.65
N HIS A 43 -8.26 -10.97 14.11
CA HIS A 43 -9.22 -9.88 14.04
C HIS A 43 -9.11 -9.19 12.68
N ALA A 44 -10.08 -9.46 11.79
CA ALA A 44 -10.04 -8.96 10.43
C ALA A 44 -10.27 -7.44 10.32
N VAL A 45 -9.22 -6.63 10.18
CA VAL A 45 -9.29 -5.15 10.05
C VAL A 45 -9.96 -4.66 8.75
N GLY A 46 -10.25 -5.54 7.81
CA GLY A 46 -10.85 -5.20 6.54
C GLY A 46 -11.02 -6.40 5.63
N ARG A 47 -11.17 -6.15 4.33
CA ARG A 47 -11.27 -7.18 3.29
C ARG A 47 -10.75 -6.70 1.95
N LEU A 48 -10.23 -7.62 1.14
CA LEU A 48 -10.13 -7.48 -0.31
C LEU A 48 -11.44 -7.92 -0.95
N GLY A 49 -11.86 -7.25 -2.01
CA GLY A 49 -12.98 -7.65 -2.85
C GLY A 49 -14.32 -7.78 -2.11
N GLY A 50 -15.25 -8.49 -2.75
CA GLY A 50 -16.67 -8.46 -2.44
C GLY A 50 -17.35 -7.24 -3.03
N LEU A 51 -18.50 -6.87 -2.48
CA LEU A 51 -19.21 -5.65 -2.85
C LEU A 51 -18.89 -4.53 -1.83
N PRO A 52 -18.75 -3.28 -2.27
CA PRO A 52 -18.55 -2.16 -1.36
C PRO A 52 -19.85 -1.85 -0.61
N VAL A 53 -19.69 -1.40 0.63
CA VAL A 53 -20.79 -0.85 1.45
C VAL A 53 -20.68 0.66 1.36
N LEU A 54 -21.65 1.31 0.72
CA LEU A 54 -21.61 2.72 0.36
C LEU A 54 -22.83 3.46 0.92
N PRO A 55 -22.68 4.75 1.24
CA PRO A 55 -23.81 5.63 1.53
C PRO A 55 -24.77 5.68 0.33
N ALA A 56 -26.06 5.88 0.58
CA ALA A 56 -27.06 5.95 -0.50
C ALA A 56 -26.75 7.09 -1.50
N THR A 57 -26.19 8.19 -1.02
CA THR A 57 -25.85 9.40 -1.80
C THR A 57 -24.51 9.34 -2.50
N ALA A 58 -23.62 8.42 -2.13
CA ALA A 58 -22.31 8.32 -2.76
C ALA A 58 -22.46 7.94 -4.24
N GLU A 59 -21.73 8.59 -5.14
CA GLU A 59 -21.64 8.16 -6.53
C GLU A 59 -20.59 7.05 -6.68
N TRP A 60 -20.76 6.18 -7.69
CA TRP A 60 -19.73 5.18 -7.97
C TRP A 60 -18.49 5.87 -8.58
N PRO A 61 -17.27 5.61 -8.09
CA PRO A 61 -16.07 6.24 -8.65
C PRO A 61 -15.85 5.89 -10.13
N VAL A 62 -15.61 6.89 -10.97
CA VAL A 62 -15.41 6.75 -12.42
C VAL A 62 -14.14 7.45 -12.88
N TRP A 63 -13.43 6.85 -13.85
CA TRP A 63 -12.32 7.50 -14.56
C TRP A 63 -12.79 7.99 -15.92
N GLY A 64 -13.40 9.18 -15.95
CA GLY A 64 -13.74 9.91 -17.18
C GLY A 64 -14.23 9.02 -18.34
N ALA A 65 -13.51 9.04 -19.46
CA ALA A 65 -13.84 8.28 -20.66
C ALA A 65 -13.58 6.75 -20.57
N TYR A 66 -12.89 6.28 -19.53
CA TYR A 66 -12.56 4.87 -19.33
C TYR A 66 -13.69 4.09 -18.64
N GLY A 67 -14.39 4.74 -17.71
CA GLY A 67 -15.58 4.18 -17.06
C GLY A 67 -15.42 3.90 -15.56
N PRO A 68 -16.28 3.07 -14.96
CA PRO A 68 -16.31 2.83 -13.52
C PRO A 68 -15.08 2.08 -13.03
N LEU A 69 -14.71 2.39 -11.79
CA LEU A 69 -13.58 1.78 -11.09
C LEU A 69 -13.99 0.48 -10.38
N SER A 70 -13.10 -0.50 -10.36
CA SER A 70 -13.28 -1.75 -9.64
C SER A 70 -13.07 -1.54 -8.14
N PHE A 71 -13.96 -2.08 -7.31
CA PHE A 71 -13.76 -2.09 -5.86
C PHE A 71 -12.67 -3.09 -5.48
N VAL A 72 -11.61 -2.60 -4.84
CA VAL A 72 -10.41 -3.39 -4.51
C VAL A 72 -10.46 -3.88 -3.06
N ALA A 73 -10.75 -2.99 -2.11
CA ALA A 73 -10.66 -3.31 -0.69
C ALA A 73 -11.46 -2.33 0.18
N SER A 74 -11.82 -2.77 1.39
CA SER A 74 -12.29 -1.92 2.47
C SER A 74 -11.49 -2.14 3.73
N ILE A 75 -11.12 -1.07 4.43
CA ILE A 75 -10.36 -1.10 5.68
C ILE A 75 -11.12 -0.32 6.75
N ASP A 76 -11.38 -0.96 7.88
CA ASP A 76 -11.98 -0.35 9.06
C ASP A 76 -10.88 0.34 9.88
N CYS A 77 -10.95 1.67 9.91
CA CYS A 77 -9.97 2.50 10.57
C CYS A 77 -9.94 2.30 12.09
N ALA A 78 -11.07 1.96 12.72
CA ALA A 78 -11.14 1.72 14.16
C ALA A 78 -10.42 0.44 14.59
N ARG A 79 -10.11 -0.44 13.63
CA ARG A 79 -9.47 -1.74 13.85
C ARG A 79 -8.00 -1.74 13.44
N LEU A 80 -7.53 -0.67 12.82
CA LEU A 80 -6.12 -0.49 12.53
C LEU A 80 -5.34 -0.07 13.78
N PRO A 81 -4.09 -0.52 13.93
CA PRO A 81 -3.20 -0.05 14.99
C PRO A 81 -2.64 1.35 14.63
N THR A 82 -3.51 2.36 14.60
CA THR A 82 -3.16 3.73 14.18
C THR A 82 -2.10 4.37 15.08
N ASP A 83 -2.10 4.06 16.38
CA ASP A 83 -1.09 4.53 17.34
C ASP A 83 0.33 4.05 17.01
N ALA A 84 0.46 2.93 16.29
CA ALA A 84 1.75 2.40 15.87
C ALA A 84 2.22 2.99 14.53
N LEU A 85 1.34 3.69 13.80
CA LEU A 85 1.64 4.25 12.48
C LEU A 85 2.03 5.72 12.58
N ASP A 86 2.95 6.14 11.71
CA ASP A 86 3.36 7.54 11.57
C ASP A 86 2.53 8.29 10.51
N THR A 87 1.26 7.92 10.38
CA THR A 87 0.33 8.43 9.35
C THR A 87 -0.97 8.95 9.98
N ASN A 88 -1.52 10.01 9.41
CA ASN A 88 -2.78 10.62 9.88
C ASN A 88 -4.01 9.88 9.33
N LEU A 89 -4.13 8.58 9.63
CA LEU A 89 -5.35 7.84 9.31
C LEU A 89 -6.52 8.27 10.21
N PRO A 90 -7.76 8.24 9.73
CA PRO A 90 -8.93 8.43 10.58
C PRO A 90 -8.91 7.44 11.75
N ALA A 91 -9.44 7.84 12.91
CA ALA A 91 -9.56 6.93 14.07
C ALA A 91 -10.77 5.98 13.95
N VAL A 92 -11.78 6.36 13.17
CA VAL A 92 -13.02 5.60 12.96
C VAL A 92 -13.51 5.77 11.53
N GLY A 93 -14.43 4.90 11.11
CA GLY A 93 -14.98 4.88 9.76
C GLY A 93 -14.26 3.87 8.87
N THR A 94 -14.65 3.81 7.60
CA THR A 94 -14.12 2.84 6.64
C THR A 94 -13.52 3.54 5.43
N LEU A 95 -12.31 3.13 5.05
CA LEU A 95 -11.70 3.50 3.78
C LEU A 95 -12.04 2.45 2.72
N LEU A 96 -12.57 2.89 1.59
CA LEU A 96 -12.89 2.05 0.44
C LEU A 96 -11.97 2.42 -0.73
N PHE A 97 -11.29 1.42 -1.28
CA PHE A 97 -10.31 1.58 -2.33
C PHE A 97 -10.88 1.12 -3.67
N PHE A 98 -10.72 1.96 -4.69
CA PHE A 98 -11.19 1.70 -6.04
C PHE A 98 -10.05 1.96 -7.04
N CYS A 99 -9.95 1.13 -8.08
CA CYS A 99 -8.94 1.26 -9.11
C CYS A 99 -9.46 0.80 -10.48
N PHE A 100 -9.00 1.43 -11.55
CA PHE A 100 -9.21 0.95 -12.90
C PHE A 100 -8.20 -0.16 -13.17
N ASP A 101 -8.68 -1.39 -13.25
CA ASP A 101 -7.85 -2.60 -13.31
C ASP A 101 -7.86 -3.27 -14.69
N GLY A 102 -8.41 -2.59 -15.69
CA GLY A 102 -8.42 -3.05 -17.06
C GLY A 102 -9.54 -4.03 -17.43
N GLN A 103 -10.47 -4.35 -16.51
CA GLN A 103 -11.58 -5.26 -16.81
C GLN A 103 -12.47 -4.81 -17.99
N LEU A 104 -12.55 -3.50 -18.24
CA LEU A 104 -13.43 -2.93 -19.28
C LEU A 104 -12.72 -2.67 -20.61
N ASP A 105 -11.39 -2.72 -20.64
CA ASP A 105 -10.59 -2.38 -21.82
C ASP A 105 -9.45 -3.36 -22.12
N ASP A 106 -9.48 -4.54 -21.48
CA ASP A 106 -8.47 -5.59 -21.60
C ASP A 106 -7.07 -5.16 -21.14
N GLY A 107 -6.98 -4.27 -20.14
CA GLY A 107 -5.73 -3.81 -19.55
C GLY A 107 -4.95 -2.83 -20.43
N ARG A 108 -5.63 -2.13 -21.33
CA ARG A 108 -5.02 -1.13 -22.22
C ARG A 108 -4.64 0.14 -21.47
N ALA A 109 -5.51 0.63 -20.60
CA ALA A 109 -5.23 1.75 -19.72
C ALA A 109 -4.51 1.26 -18.46
N LEU A 110 -3.48 2.01 -18.07
CA LEU A 110 -2.70 1.72 -16.87
C LEU A 110 -2.80 2.89 -15.91
N VAL A 111 -2.96 2.57 -14.62
CA VAL A 111 -2.89 3.55 -13.53
C VAL A 111 -1.49 3.49 -12.95
N LEU A 112 -0.70 4.53 -13.19
CA LEU A 112 0.72 4.59 -12.84
C LEU A 112 0.98 5.72 -11.84
N ALA A 113 1.69 5.40 -10.76
CA ALA A 113 2.02 6.39 -9.73
C ALA A 113 2.83 7.58 -10.29
N GLU A 114 3.66 7.33 -11.30
CA GLU A 114 4.48 8.35 -11.99
C GLU A 114 3.72 9.17 -13.03
N ASP A 115 2.56 8.72 -13.48
CA ASP A 115 1.73 9.43 -14.46
C ASP A 115 0.52 10.08 -13.80
N ARG A 116 0.62 11.39 -13.59
CA ARG A 116 -0.42 12.20 -12.95
C ARG A 116 -1.74 12.21 -13.73
N GLU A 117 -1.71 12.05 -15.06
CA GLU A 117 -2.93 12.02 -15.86
C GLU A 117 -3.74 10.74 -15.60
N SER A 118 -3.05 9.66 -15.19
CA SER A 118 -3.67 8.38 -14.85
C SER A 118 -4.27 8.30 -13.44
N TRP A 119 -3.97 9.27 -12.56
CA TRP A 119 -4.36 9.20 -11.13
C TRP A 119 -5.87 9.17 -10.91
N ALA A 120 -6.67 9.72 -11.82
CA ALA A 120 -8.13 9.61 -11.76
C ALA A 120 -8.63 8.15 -11.91
N GLY A 121 -7.76 7.24 -12.36
CA GLY A 121 -7.97 5.80 -12.36
C GLY A 121 -7.82 5.13 -11.00
N ALA A 122 -7.51 5.87 -9.92
CA ALA A 122 -7.54 5.36 -8.55
C ALA A 122 -8.33 6.32 -7.66
N HIS A 123 -9.15 5.76 -6.76
CA HIS A 123 -9.97 6.56 -5.87
C HIS A 123 -10.08 5.93 -4.49
N VAL A 124 -10.04 6.76 -3.44
CA VAL A 124 -10.30 6.35 -2.06
C VAL A 124 -11.52 7.11 -1.57
N LEU A 125 -12.52 6.39 -1.09
CA LEU A 125 -13.68 6.96 -0.42
C LEU A 125 -13.56 6.71 1.08
N TYR A 126 -13.84 7.74 1.87
CA TYR A 126 -14.03 7.61 3.31
C TYR A 126 -15.53 7.60 3.61
N VAL A 127 -15.95 6.61 4.39
CA VAL A 127 -17.32 6.47 4.89
C VAL A 127 -17.29 6.64 6.40
N ALA A 128 -18.06 7.61 6.91
CA ALA A 128 -18.10 7.88 8.33
C ALA A 128 -18.78 6.73 9.10
N ALA A 129 -18.42 6.54 10.37
CA ALA A 129 -18.91 5.42 11.17
C ALA A 129 -20.42 5.48 11.47
N ASP A 130 -21.01 6.68 11.43
CA ASP A 130 -22.42 6.97 11.71
C ASP A 130 -23.27 7.11 10.43
N GLU A 131 -22.67 6.93 9.25
CA GLU A 131 -23.35 7.07 7.98
C GLU A 131 -24.24 5.85 7.67
N GLU A 132 -25.45 6.09 7.16
CA GLU A 132 -26.34 5.01 6.74
C GLU A 132 -25.86 4.44 5.40
N VAL A 133 -25.58 3.14 5.39
CA VAL A 133 -24.89 2.48 4.29
C VAL A 133 -25.58 1.19 3.88
N ALA A 134 -25.46 0.86 2.59
CA ALA A 134 -25.93 -0.40 2.03
C ALA A 134 -24.90 -0.99 1.09
N GLU A 135 -24.90 -2.31 0.97
CA GLU A 135 -24.09 -3.00 -0.04
C GLU A 135 -24.55 -2.60 -1.44
N ARG A 136 -23.60 -2.27 -2.31
CA ARG A 136 -23.88 -1.82 -3.67
C ARG A 136 -23.31 -2.78 -4.70
N GLY A 137 -24.16 -3.25 -5.60
CA GLY A 137 -23.77 -4.08 -6.74
C GLY A 137 -22.77 -3.37 -7.65
N ALA A 138 -21.82 -4.13 -8.20
CA ALA A 138 -20.85 -3.58 -9.14
C ALA A 138 -21.55 -3.11 -10.43
N PRO A 139 -21.10 -2.00 -11.03
CA PRO A 139 -21.58 -1.54 -12.33
C PRO A 139 -21.44 -2.61 -13.42
N PRO A 140 -22.27 -2.55 -14.49
CA PRO A 140 -22.20 -3.49 -15.61
C PRO A 140 -20.79 -3.60 -16.19
N GLY A 141 -20.37 -4.84 -16.48
CA GLY A 141 -19.05 -5.14 -17.03
C GLY A 141 -17.96 -5.40 -15.98
N LEU A 142 -18.10 -4.88 -14.76
CA LEU A 142 -17.16 -5.14 -13.68
C LEU A 142 -17.51 -6.43 -12.93
N LYS A 143 -16.53 -7.31 -12.76
CA LYS A 143 -16.64 -8.49 -11.91
C LYS A 143 -16.00 -8.17 -10.55
N PRO A 144 -16.76 -8.28 -9.44
CA PRO A 144 -16.20 -8.11 -8.12
C PRO A 144 -15.05 -9.09 -7.86
N TYR A 145 -13.98 -8.61 -7.22
CA TYR A 145 -12.94 -9.48 -6.70
C TYR A 145 -13.53 -10.45 -5.65
N PRO A 146 -12.99 -11.66 -5.51
CA PRO A 146 -13.34 -12.54 -4.40
C PRO A 146 -13.12 -11.85 -3.06
N MET A 147 -14.06 -12.05 -2.14
CA MET A 147 -13.94 -11.50 -0.79
C MET A 147 -12.89 -12.28 0.01
N VAL A 148 -11.89 -11.58 0.54
CA VAL A 148 -10.85 -12.15 1.41
C VAL A 148 -10.71 -11.28 2.65
N PRO A 149 -10.98 -11.78 3.86
CA PRO A 149 -10.79 -11.01 5.09
C PRO A 149 -9.30 -10.74 5.33
N LEU A 150 -8.97 -9.55 5.82
CA LEU A 150 -7.60 -9.10 6.04
C LEU A 150 -7.33 -8.83 7.51
N ALA A 151 -6.17 -9.27 8.01
CA ALA A 151 -5.62 -8.90 9.30
C ALA A 151 -4.47 -7.89 9.12
N ALA A 152 -4.24 -7.05 10.13
CA ALA A 152 -3.12 -6.12 10.17
C ALA A 152 -1.96 -6.69 11.01
N ARG A 153 -0.73 -6.53 10.50
CA ARG A 153 0.52 -6.72 11.26
C ARG A 153 1.34 -5.44 11.22
N VAL A 154 1.76 -4.96 12.37
CA VAL A 154 2.69 -3.81 12.45
C VAL A 154 4.09 -4.30 12.17
N GLU A 155 4.74 -3.69 11.18
CA GLU A 155 6.11 -4.01 10.79
C GLU A 155 6.88 -2.74 10.45
N MET A 156 8.21 -2.81 10.44
CA MET A 156 9.02 -1.71 9.93
C MET A 156 9.08 -1.82 8.42
N THR A 157 8.88 -0.69 7.74
CA THR A 157 8.94 -0.59 6.28
C THR A 157 10.18 0.19 5.85
N ALA A 158 10.90 -0.37 4.90
CA ALA A 158 11.98 0.28 4.18
C ALA A 158 11.44 0.79 2.85
N ALA A 159 11.54 2.10 2.65
CA ALA A 159 11.18 2.74 1.40
C ALA A 159 12.12 2.29 0.27
N GLU A 160 11.58 2.18 -0.94
CA GLU A 160 12.40 1.84 -2.10
C GLU A 160 13.49 2.91 -2.35
N PRO A 161 14.62 2.56 -2.98
CA PRO A 161 15.72 3.50 -3.21
C PRO A 161 15.34 4.77 -4.00
N TRP A 162 14.27 4.71 -4.80
CA TRP A 162 13.77 5.88 -5.54
C TRP A 162 12.80 6.76 -4.74
N HIS A 163 12.45 6.39 -3.51
CA HIS A 163 11.57 7.19 -2.66
C HIS A 163 12.22 8.55 -2.34
N PRO A 164 11.47 9.67 -2.37
CA PRO A 164 12.02 11.00 -2.15
C PRO A 164 12.85 11.13 -0.86
N SER A 165 12.41 10.50 0.23
CA SER A 165 13.15 10.53 1.51
C SER A 165 14.51 9.81 1.45
N VAL A 166 14.57 8.67 0.75
CA VAL A 166 15.83 7.91 0.59
C VAL A 166 16.79 8.67 -0.32
N ARG A 167 16.27 9.33 -1.35
CA ARG A 167 17.05 10.16 -2.25
C ARG A 167 17.56 11.45 -1.59
N ALA A 168 16.74 12.08 -0.76
CA ALA A 168 17.14 13.28 -0.03
C ALA A 168 18.34 12.99 0.90
N ALA A 169 18.37 11.80 1.51
CA ALA A 169 19.48 11.33 2.34
C ALA A 169 20.72 10.99 1.49
N PHE A 170 20.58 10.10 0.50
CA PHE A 170 21.73 9.47 -0.15
C PHE A 170 22.12 10.02 -1.53
N ALA A 171 21.29 10.86 -2.13
CA ALA A 171 21.57 11.47 -3.45
C ALA A 171 20.84 12.82 -3.63
N PRO A 172 21.08 13.82 -2.75
CA PRO A 172 20.49 15.14 -2.90
C PRO A 172 20.99 15.77 -4.21
N GLY A 173 20.10 15.91 -5.20
CA GLY A 173 20.41 16.48 -6.52
C GLY A 173 20.38 15.49 -7.70
N ALA A 174 20.16 14.19 -7.47
CA ALA A 174 19.92 13.26 -8.57
C ALA A 174 18.60 13.58 -9.31
N PRO A 175 18.51 13.45 -10.66
CA PRO A 175 17.26 13.64 -11.41
C PRO A 175 16.18 12.60 -11.06
N LEU A 176 14.91 13.00 -10.95
CA LEU A 176 13.80 12.09 -10.66
C LEU A 176 13.74 10.93 -11.68
N GLY A 177 13.41 9.72 -11.23
CA GLY A 177 13.33 8.52 -12.09
C GLY A 177 14.65 7.81 -12.42
N ASN A 178 15.82 8.42 -12.18
CA ASN A 178 17.12 7.80 -12.47
C ASN A 178 17.68 6.98 -11.30
N ARG A 179 18.33 5.85 -11.64
CA ARG A 179 19.21 5.12 -10.72
C ARG A 179 20.44 5.97 -10.41
N TYR A 180 20.88 5.95 -9.16
CA TYR A 180 22.11 6.61 -8.72
C TYR A 180 23.08 5.59 -8.13
N ASP A 181 24.37 5.87 -8.26
CA ASP A 181 25.42 4.97 -7.78
C ASP A 181 25.59 5.14 -6.26
N HIS A 182 25.00 4.23 -5.50
CA HIS A 182 25.06 4.21 -4.04
C HIS A 182 24.88 2.77 -3.53
N PRO A 183 25.54 2.38 -2.42
CA PRO A 183 25.40 1.03 -1.84
C PRO A 183 23.95 0.59 -1.57
N VAL A 184 23.08 1.53 -1.17
CA VAL A 184 21.63 1.30 -0.97
C VAL A 184 20.89 0.96 -2.28
N CYS A 185 21.42 1.35 -3.43
CA CYS A 185 20.90 1.01 -4.77
C CYS A 185 21.50 -0.28 -5.35
N SER A 186 22.51 -0.86 -4.69
CA SER A 186 23.26 -2.01 -5.22
C SER A 186 22.39 -3.26 -5.37
N GLN A 187 22.69 -4.10 -6.36
CA GLN A 187 21.96 -5.35 -6.54
C GLN A 187 22.13 -6.30 -5.35
N GLU A 188 23.25 -6.28 -4.63
CA GLU A 188 23.42 -7.09 -3.43
C GLU A 188 22.42 -6.66 -2.35
N PHE A 189 22.38 -5.38 -2.00
CA PHE A 189 21.44 -4.88 -0.99
C PHE A 189 19.97 -5.12 -1.40
N ARG A 190 19.64 -4.86 -2.69
CA ARG A 190 18.28 -5.04 -3.23
C ARG A 190 17.83 -6.50 -3.38
N ARG A 191 18.76 -7.45 -3.57
CA ARG A 191 18.43 -8.89 -3.62
C ARG A 191 18.04 -9.39 -2.23
N PHE A 192 18.70 -8.93 -1.18
CA PHE A 192 18.36 -9.32 0.19
C PHE A 192 17.10 -8.61 0.71
N GLU A 193 16.86 -7.35 0.32
CA GLU A 193 15.60 -6.65 0.52
C GLU A 193 14.38 -7.41 -0.05
N ARG A 194 14.55 -8.10 -1.19
CA ARG A 194 13.52 -8.96 -1.79
C ARG A 194 13.50 -10.38 -1.23
N ALA A 195 14.63 -10.92 -0.76
CA ALA A 195 14.70 -12.28 -0.23
C ALA A 195 14.01 -12.43 1.14
N MET A 196 13.93 -11.36 1.94
CA MET A 196 13.14 -11.35 3.20
C MET A 196 11.63 -11.55 2.93
N PHE A 197 11.13 -11.11 1.76
CA PHE A 197 9.74 -11.33 1.33
C PHE A 197 9.45 -12.82 1.04
N THR A 198 10.44 -13.57 0.57
CA THR A 198 10.28 -15.00 0.23
C THR A 198 10.47 -15.95 1.40
N TRP A 199 11.22 -15.56 2.45
CA TRP A 199 11.51 -16.43 3.60
C TRP A 199 10.44 -16.40 4.71
N GLN A 200 9.57 -15.39 4.75
CA GLN A 200 8.45 -15.32 5.71
C GLN A 200 7.17 -16.02 5.21
N CYS A 201 7.15 -16.47 3.96
CA CYS A 201 6.05 -17.23 3.35
C CYS A 201 6.32 -18.75 3.27
N SER A 202 7.38 -19.24 3.94
CA SER A 202 7.73 -20.67 4.01
C SER A 202 7.56 -21.21 5.42
#